data_AF-A0A9W8P1Z5-F1
#
_entry.id   AF-A0A9W8P1Z5-F1
#
_cell.length_a   1.000
_cell.length_b   1.000
_cell.length_c   1.000
_cell.angle_alpha   90.00
_cell.angle_beta   90.00
_cell.angle_gamma   90.00
#
_symmetry.space_group_name_H-M   'P 1'
#
loop_
_entity.id
_entity.type
_entity.pdbx_description
1 polymer ?
#
loop_
_entity_poly.entity_id
_entity_poly.type
_entity_poly.pdbx_seq_one_letter_code
_entity_poly.pdbx_strand_id
1 'polypeptide(L)'
;MLGGVTRMTVSLVVILFELTGALSHVLPIMVGVMSAKWVGDALGEDGIYNVWIAMRQYPFIPPVDYNLNDRGRTAADAMRPFGTLVKIQEGHSTLKDIENLTSKYDFHGFPVVRGRDLIGYATRNKLLSFKFLGLHLSADTSKKKCRFSSLKQKTPFSTSEKKYLKL
;
A
#
# COMPACT_ATOMS: atom_id res chain seq x y z
N MET A 1 31.72 11.92 13.25
CA MET A 1 31.50 10.45 13.29
C MET A 1 30.06 10.07 12.93
N LEU A 2 29.04 10.52 13.66
CA LEU A 2 27.64 10.09 13.43
C LEU A 2 27.11 10.33 12.00
N GLY A 3 27.35 11.50 11.41
CA GLY A 3 26.88 11.82 10.06
C GLY A 3 27.44 10.93 8.94
N GLY A 4 28.65 10.38 9.11
CA GLY A 4 29.24 9.44 8.13
C GLY A 4 28.66 8.03 8.22
N VAL A 5 28.23 7.60 9.42
CA VAL A 5 27.69 6.25 9.66
C VAL A 5 26.20 6.17 9.29
N THR A 6 25.42 7.18 9.65
CA THR A 6 23.96 7.18 9.44
C THR A 6 23.54 7.81 8.12
N ARG A 7 24.42 8.57 7.47
CA ARG A 7 24.18 9.32 6.22
C ARG A 7 22.96 10.26 6.25
N MET A 8 22.46 10.56 7.44
CA MET A 8 21.46 11.61 7.66
C MET A 8 22.19 12.95 7.79
N THR A 9 22.17 13.76 6.73
CA THR A 9 23.05 14.93 6.65
C THR A 9 22.34 16.24 6.98
N VAL A 10 21.14 16.47 6.43
CA VAL A 10 20.40 17.71 6.68
C VAL A 10 19.79 17.72 8.08
N SER A 11 19.06 16.67 8.45
CA SER A 11 18.38 16.60 9.75
C SER A 11 19.35 16.61 10.94
N LEU A 12 20.49 15.91 10.82
CA LEU A 12 21.49 15.87 11.90
C LEU A 12 22.16 17.23 12.12
N VAL A 13 22.46 17.97 11.03
CA VAL A 13 23.03 19.32 11.14
C VAL A 13 22.03 20.28 11.81
N VAL A 14 20.75 20.19 11.45
CA VAL A 14 19.70 21.03 12.05
C VAL A 14 19.51 20.71 13.54
N ILE A 15 19.49 19.43 13.93
CA ILE A 15 19.40 19.02 15.34
C ILE A 15 20.61 19.54 16.14
N LEU A 16 21.82 19.39 15.61
CA LEU A 16 23.03 19.88 16.28
C LEU A 16 23.04 21.40 16.40
N PHE A 17 22.57 22.10 15.37
CA PHE A 17 22.41 23.55 15.41
C PHE A 17 21.45 23.98 16.52
N GLU A 18 20.26 23.37 16.56
CA GLU A 18 19.23 23.69 17.55
C GLU A 18 19.71 23.39 18.98
N LEU A 19 20.36 22.24 19.19
CA LEU A 19 20.91 21.85 20.50
C LEU A 19 22.05 22.75 20.98
N THR A 20 22.85 23.29 20.05
CA THR A 20 23.98 24.17 20.39
C THR A 20 23.50 25.60 20.69
N GLY A 21 22.38 26.03 20.10
CA GLY A 21 21.79 27.36 20.34
C GLY A 21 22.66 28.54 19.90
N ALA A 22 23.79 28.29 19.21
CA ALA A 22 24.75 29.29 18.75
C ALA A 22 24.91 29.24 17.22
N LEU A 23 24.30 30.22 16.54
CA LEU A 23 24.35 30.41 15.08
C LEU A 23 25.76 30.64 14.53
N SER A 24 26.69 31.11 15.36
CA SER A 24 28.05 31.45 14.96
C SER A 24 28.92 30.24 14.58
N HIS A 25 28.51 29.02 14.93
CA HIS A 25 29.29 27.79 14.67
C HIS A 25 28.64 26.87 13.64
N VAL A 26 27.61 27.34 12.93
CA VAL A 26 26.88 26.56 11.92
C VAL A 26 27.76 26.21 10.71
N LEU A 27 28.51 27.19 10.20
CA LEU A 27 29.38 27.01 9.03
C LEU A 27 30.45 25.91 9.23
N PRO A 28 31.28 25.92 10.30
CA PRO A 28 32.29 24.88 10.49
C PRO A 28 31.68 23.49 10.75
N ILE A 29 30.53 23.41 11.45
CA ILE A 29 29.83 22.14 11.69
C ILE A 29 29.30 21.56 10.37
N MET A 30 28.73 22.40 9.51
CA MET A 30 28.23 21.97 8.20
C MET A 30 29.35 21.43 7.30
N VAL A 31 30.50 22.12 7.25
CA VAL A 31 31.68 21.65 6.48
C VAL A 31 32.20 20.32 7.01
N GLY A 32 32.25 20.14 8.34
CA GLY A 32 32.66 18.89 8.97
C GLY A 32 31.72 17.72 8.64
N VAL A 33 30.41 17.94 8.69
CA VAL A 33 29.41 16.90 8.35
C VAL A 33 29.43 16.56 6.86
N MET A 34 29.58 17.55 5.98
CA MET A 34 29.70 17.32 4.53
C MET A 34 30.97 16.54 4.18
N SER A 35 32.10 16.88 4.81
CA SER A 35 33.36 16.15 4.63
C SER A 35 33.22 14.69 5.08
N ALA A 36 32.60 14.47 6.25
CA ALA A 36 32.32 13.11 6.74
C ALA A 36 31.37 12.33 5.83
N LYS A 37 30.36 12.99 5.24
CA LYS A 37 29.47 12.39 4.25
C LYS A 37 30.25 11.95 3.02
N TRP A 38 31.05 12.83 2.43
CA TRP A 38 31.80 12.52 1.21
C TRP A 38 32.76 11.36 1.40
N VAL A 39 33.48 11.32 2.53
CA VAL A 39 34.36 10.19 2.86
C VAL A 39 33.54 8.91 3.07
N GLY A 40 32.38 8.99 3.72
CA GLY A 40 31.48 7.85 3.90
C GLY A 40 30.88 7.33 2.59
N ASP A 41 30.51 8.24 1.69
CA ASP A 41 29.99 7.95 0.35
C ASP A 41 31.08 7.36 -0.57
N ALA A 42 32.35 7.73 -0.36
CA ALA A 42 33.48 7.14 -1.08
C ALA A 42 33.82 5.70 -0.61
N LEU A 43 33.58 5.38 0.66
CA LEU A 43 33.88 4.05 1.23
C LEU A 43 32.73 3.03 1.02
N GLY A 44 31.54 3.48 0.64
CA GLY A 44 30.41 2.63 0.28
C GLY A 44 29.17 3.48 0.00
N GLU A 45 28.08 2.90 -0.48
CA GLU A 45 26.88 3.67 -0.89
C GLU A 45 25.78 3.73 0.19
N ASP A 46 25.81 2.82 1.17
CA ASP A 46 24.73 2.68 2.16
C ASP A 46 25.10 3.08 3.60
N GLY A 47 24.15 3.72 4.29
CA GLY A 47 24.22 3.98 5.72
C GLY A 47 23.95 2.73 6.54
N ILE A 48 24.36 2.70 7.81
CA ILE A 48 24.20 1.53 8.68
C ILE A 48 22.74 1.03 8.77
N TYR A 49 21.77 1.95 8.69
CA TYR A 49 20.35 1.60 8.73
C TYR A 49 19.88 0.84 7.48
N ASN A 50 20.34 1.24 6.30
CA ASN A 50 20.01 0.53 5.05
C ASN A 50 20.61 -0.87 5.08
N VAL A 51 21.86 -1.01 5.54
CA VAL A 51 22.53 -2.31 5.68
C VAL A 51 21.76 -3.20 6.66
N TRP A 52 21.29 -2.65 7.77
CA TRP A 52 20.48 -3.43 8.72
C TRP A 52 19.13 -3.86 8.13
N ILE A 53 18.43 -2.97 7.44
CA ILE A 53 17.18 -3.31 6.75
C ILE A 53 17.40 -4.42 5.72
N ALA A 54 18.50 -4.35 4.95
CA ALA A 54 18.90 -5.37 4.00
C ALA A 54 19.22 -6.71 4.67
N MET A 55 19.94 -6.70 5.80
CA MET A 55 20.23 -7.92 6.57
C MET A 55 18.95 -8.60 7.09
N ARG A 56 17.92 -7.83 7.43
CA ARG A 56 16.62 -8.36 7.90
C ARG A 56 15.63 -8.67 6.79
N GLN A 57 15.97 -8.39 5.54
CA GLN A 57 15.10 -8.64 4.37
C GLN A 57 13.71 -8.01 4.52
N TYR A 58 13.64 -6.82 5.11
CA TYR A 58 12.38 -6.10 5.18
C TYR A 58 12.00 -5.49 3.82
N PRO A 59 10.72 -5.48 3.46
CA PRO A 59 10.25 -4.85 2.22
C PRO A 59 10.36 -3.33 2.36
N PHE A 60 11.52 -2.78 1.98
CA PHE A 60 11.82 -1.36 1.97
C PHE A 60 11.88 -0.85 0.53
N ILE A 61 11.16 0.24 0.26
CA ILE A 61 11.15 0.91 -1.04
C ILE A 61 12.03 2.16 -0.90
N PRO A 62 13.18 2.23 -1.60
CA PRO A 62 14.03 3.42 -1.53
C PRO A 62 13.33 4.62 -2.19
N PRO A 63 13.56 5.85 -1.69
CA PRO A 63 12.91 7.05 -2.22
C PRO A 63 13.39 7.47 -3.61
N VAL A 64 14.56 6.99 -4.05
CA VAL A 64 15.11 7.29 -5.37
C VAL A 64 15.71 6.00 -5.93
N ASP A 65 15.07 5.40 -6.92
CA ASP A 65 15.64 4.30 -7.68
C ASP A 65 16.59 4.89 -8.74
N TYR A 66 17.85 5.15 -8.37
CA TYR A 66 18.93 5.45 -9.32
C TYR A 66 19.55 4.18 -9.90
N ASN A 67 18.84 3.06 -9.82
CA ASN A 67 19.24 1.85 -10.51
C ASN A 67 19.16 2.11 -12.02
N LEU A 68 20.31 2.40 -12.65
CA LEU A 68 20.51 2.35 -14.11
C LEU A 68 20.05 0.99 -14.72
N ASN A 69 19.80 0.00 -13.87
CA ASN A 69 19.27 -1.31 -14.23
C ASN A 69 17.73 -1.41 -14.25
N ASP A 70 17.01 -0.34 -13.94
CA ASP A 70 15.56 -0.30 -14.17
C ASP A 70 15.31 -0.05 -15.67
N ARG A 71 15.55 -1.11 -16.46
CA ARG A 71 15.55 -1.14 -17.94
C ARG A 71 14.14 -0.96 -18.52
N GLY A 72 13.48 0.15 -18.21
CA GLY A 72 12.12 0.43 -18.67
C GLY A 72 11.09 -0.57 -18.17
N ARG A 73 11.31 -1.18 -16.99
CA ARG A 73 10.30 -2.03 -16.36
C ARG A 73 9.06 -1.21 -16.10
N THR A 74 7.92 -1.79 -16.43
CA THR A 74 6.64 -1.12 -16.29
C THR A 74 5.87 -1.72 -15.12
N ALA A 75 4.84 -1.02 -14.66
CA ALA A 75 3.92 -1.57 -13.68
C ALA A 75 3.32 -2.92 -14.14
N ALA A 76 3.25 -3.17 -15.45
CA ALA A 76 2.75 -4.43 -16.01
C ALA A 76 3.60 -5.65 -15.63
N ASP A 77 4.91 -5.44 -15.45
CA ASP A 77 5.86 -6.51 -15.09
C ASP A 77 5.78 -6.87 -13.60
N ALA A 78 5.44 -5.89 -12.76
CA ALA A 78 5.29 -6.08 -11.32
C ALA A 78 3.88 -6.55 -10.91
N MET A 79 2.85 -6.17 -11.68
CA MET A 79 1.46 -6.49 -11.35
C MET A 79 1.09 -7.94 -11.69
N ARG A 80 0.09 -8.49 -11.00
CA ARG A 80 -0.50 -9.78 -11.36
C ARG A 80 -1.38 -9.63 -12.62
N PRO A 81 -1.27 -10.50 -13.62
CA PRO A 81 -2.12 -10.46 -14.80
C PRO A 81 -3.61 -10.57 -14.47
N PHE A 82 -4.44 -9.87 -15.25
CA PHE A 82 -5.90 -9.83 -15.04
C PHE A 82 -6.59 -11.21 -15.11
N GLY A 83 -6.00 -12.17 -15.85
CA GLY A 83 -6.50 -13.54 -15.94
C GLY A 83 -6.32 -14.35 -14.66
N THR A 84 -5.22 -14.15 -13.94
CA THR A 84 -4.89 -14.84 -12.69
C THR A 84 -5.31 -14.07 -11.44
N LEU A 85 -5.77 -12.84 -11.61
CA LEU A 85 -6.16 -11.96 -10.52
C LEU A 85 -7.45 -12.46 -9.85
N VAL A 86 -7.37 -12.69 -8.55
CA VAL A 86 -8.52 -13.00 -7.72
C VAL A 86 -9.38 -11.74 -7.58
N LYS A 87 -10.58 -11.77 -8.16
CA LYS A 87 -11.47 -10.61 -8.30
C LYS A 87 -12.92 -10.97 -8.03
N ILE A 88 -13.70 -9.99 -7.60
CA ILE A 88 -15.14 -10.14 -7.37
C ILE A 88 -15.87 -9.59 -8.60
N GLN A 89 -16.72 -10.40 -9.23
CA GLN A 89 -17.52 -9.96 -10.38
C GLN A 89 -18.89 -9.48 -9.90
N GLU A 90 -19.20 -8.22 -10.17
CA GLU A 90 -20.50 -7.66 -9.82
C GLU A 90 -21.64 -8.41 -10.55
N GLY A 91 -22.68 -8.81 -9.82
CA GLY A 91 -23.86 -9.49 -10.39
C GLY A 91 -23.66 -10.96 -10.76
N HIS A 92 -22.43 -11.48 -10.70
CA HIS A 92 -22.11 -12.89 -10.94
C HIS A 92 -21.65 -13.60 -9.67
N SER A 93 -20.85 -12.94 -8.84
CA SER A 93 -20.38 -13.50 -7.57
C SER A 93 -21.50 -13.51 -6.53
N THR A 94 -21.67 -14.67 -5.90
CA THR A 94 -22.63 -14.87 -4.81
C THR A 94 -21.95 -14.62 -3.46
N LEU A 95 -22.73 -14.34 -2.41
CA LEU A 95 -22.19 -14.18 -1.05
C LEU A 95 -21.33 -15.38 -0.61
N LYS A 96 -21.77 -16.61 -0.93
CA LYS A 96 -21.01 -17.84 -0.65
C LYS A 96 -19.65 -17.87 -1.36
N ASP A 97 -19.58 -17.34 -2.58
CA ASP A 97 -18.33 -17.29 -3.34
C ASP A 97 -17.34 -16.31 -2.70
N ILE A 98 -17.85 -15.19 -2.18
CA ILE A 98 -17.06 -14.19 -1.44
C ILE A 98 -16.55 -14.77 -0.11
N GLU A 99 -17.39 -15.53 0.61
CA GLU A 99 -16.98 -16.23 1.83
C GLU A 99 -15.90 -17.27 1.56
N ASN A 100 -16.06 -18.04 0.49
CA ASN A 100 -15.06 -18.99 0.03
C ASN A 100 -13.76 -18.29 -0.35
N LEU A 101 -13.84 -17.13 -1.03
CA LEU A 101 -12.68 -16.32 -1.40
C LEU A 101 -11.91 -15.83 -0.18
N THR A 102 -12.65 -15.34 0.82
CA THR A 102 -12.11 -14.77 2.06
C THR A 102 -11.52 -15.82 2.99
N SER A 103 -12.01 -17.06 2.87
CA SER A 103 -11.47 -18.23 3.58
C SER A 103 -10.29 -18.86 2.86
N LYS A 104 -10.29 -18.83 1.51
CA LYS A 104 -9.26 -19.44 0.67
C LYS A 104 -8.00 -18.60 0.55
N TYR A 105 -8.13 -17.28 0.50
CA TYR A 105 -7.00 -16.35 0.32
C TYR A 105 -6.91 -15.37 1.48
N ASP A 106 -5.70 -15.16 1.98
CA ASP A 106 -5.39 -14.17 3.01
C ASP A 106 -4.99 -12.80 2.41
N PHE A 107 -5.75 -12.35 1.42
CA PHE A 107 -5.55 -11.03 0.83
C PHE A 107 -6.28 -9.96 1.64
N HIS A 108 -5.65 -8.79 1.79
CA HIS A 108 -6.25 -7.66 2.50
C HIS A 108 -7.53 -7.13 1.83
N GLY A 109 -7.67 -7.34 0.53
CA GLY A 109 -8.87 -6.97 -0.21
C GLY A 109 -8.86 -7.49 -1.63
N PHE A 110 -9.99 -7.28 -2.30
CA PHE A 110 -10.29 -7.81 -3.60
C PHE A 110 -10.83 -6.70 -4.51
N PRO A 111 -10.33 -6.58 -5.75
CA PRO A 111 -10.89 -5.66 -6.73
C PRO A 111 -12.27 -6.14 -7.18
N VAL A 112 -13.20 -5.20 -7.30
CA VAL A 112 -14.56 -5.42 -7.80
C VAL A 112 -14.64 -4.95 -9.24
N VAL A 113 -14.99 -5.86 -10.14
CA VAL A 113 -14.97 -5.63 -11.58
C VAL A 113 -16.32 -5.97 -12.23
N ARG A 114 -16.63 -5.27 -13.33
CA ARG A 114 -17.73 -5.62 -14.24
C ARG A 114 -17.15 -5.74 -15.64
N GLY A 115 -17.03 -6.97 -16.13
CA GLY A 115 -16.30 -7.24 -17.37
C GLY A 115 -14.82 -6.87 -17.24
N ARG A 116 -14.39 -5.81 -17.92
CA ARG A 116 -13.03 -5.23 -17.85
C ARG A 116 -12.95 -3.94 -17.03
N ASP A 117 -14.09 -3.40 -16.58
CA ASP A 117 -14.12 -2.13 -15.86
C ASP A 117 -13.92 -2.36 -14.36
N LEU A 118 -13.06 -1.55 -13.75
CA LEU A 118 -12.87 -1.51 -12.30
C LEU A 118 -13.94 -0.64 -11.67
N ILE A 119 -14.80 -1.24 -10.85
CA ILE A 119 -15.85 -0.50 -10.12
C ILE A 119 -15.33 0.01 -8.78
N GLY A 120 -14.50 -0.79 -8.11
CA GLY A 120 -13.97 -0.42 -6.80
C GLY A 120 -13.11 -1.50 -6.16
N TYR A 121 -12.86 -1.32 -4.88
CA TYR A 121 -12.01 -2.19 -4.07
C TYR A 121 -12.72 -2.54 -2.77
N ALA A 122 -12.90 -3.83 -2.51
CA ALA A 122 -13.54 -4.34 -1.31
C ALA A 122 -12.48 -4.88 -0.34
N THR A 123 -12.42 -4.31 0.87
CA THR A 123 -11.50 -4.81 1.90
C THR A 123 -12.07 -6.03 2.60
N ARG A 124 -11.18 -6.97 2.96
CA ARG A 124 -11.52 -8.20 3.68
C ARG A 124 -12.27 -7.91 4.98
N ASN A 125 -11.80 -6.92 5.75
CA ASN A 125 -12.43 -6.54 7.01
C ASN A 125 -13.90 -6.12 6.81
N LYS A 126 -14.22 -5.33 5.77
CA LYS A 126 -15.60 -4.95 5.47
C LYS A 126 -16.45 -6.16 5.07
N LEU A 127 -15.92 -7.05 4.23
CA LEU A 127 -16.63 -8.27 3.80
C LEU A 127 -16.91 -9.20 5.00
N LEU A 128 -15.97 -9.33 5.93
CA LEU A 128 -16.15 -10.10 7.16
C LEU A 128 -17.11 -9.42 8.14
N SER A 129 -17.09 -8.08 8.24
CA SER A 129 -18.08 -7.35 9.04
C SER A 129 -19.50 -7.62 8.56
N PHE A 130 -19.74 -7.75 7.25
CA PHE A 130 -21.05 -8.15 6.72
C PHE A 130 -21.45 -9.57 7.11
N LYS A 131 -20.50 -10.52 7.21
CA LYS A 131 -20.78 -11.86 7.76
C LYS A 131 -21.23 -11.78 9.22
N PHE A 132 -20.58 -10.94 10.01
CA PHE A 132 -20.88 -10.76 11.43
C PHE A 132 -22.21 -10.02 11.66
N LEU A 133 -22.48 -8.94 10.91
CA LEU A 133 -23.77 -8.24 10.92
C LEU A 133 -24.90 -9.10 10.33
N GLY A 134 -24.57 -10.00 9.40
CA GLY A 134 -25.49 -10.82 8.61
C GLY A 134 -25.84 -12.17 9.22
N LEU A 135 -25.38 -12.49 10.43
CA LEU A 135 -25.75 -13.70 11.19
C LEU A 135 -27.27 -13.88 11.39
N HIS A 136 -28.09 -12.88 11.03
CA HIS A 136 -29.55 -12.90 11.15
C HIS A 136 -30.32 -13.03 9.81
N LEU A 137 -29.66 -13.11 8.64
CA LEU A 137 -30.36 -13.29 7.36
C LEU A 137 -30.20 -14.70 6.80
N SER A 138 -31.25 -15.49 7.06
CA SER A 138 -31.70 -16.76 6.49
C SER A 138 -31.02 -17.24 5.19
N ALA A 139 -30.87 -18.57 5.09
CA ALA A 139 -30.22 -19.36 4.02
C ALA A 139 -30.60 -18.99 2.56
N ASP A 140 -31.72 -18.28 2.36
CA ASP A 140 -32.17 -17.75 1.08
C ASP A 140 -31.32 -16.56 0.56
N THR A 141 -30.61 -15.88 1.46
CA THR A 141 -29.71 -14.75 1.16
C THR A 141 -28.37 -15.24 0.57
N SER A 142 -28.01 -16.50 0.83
CA SER A 142 -26.78 -17.15 0.34
C SER A 142 -26.77 -17.34 -1.18
N LYS A 143 -27.92 -17.22 -1.87
CA LYS A 143 -28.03 -17.32 -3.35
C LYS A 143 -28.22 -15.97 -4.03
N LYS A 144 -28.32 -14.87 -3.27
CA LYS A 144 -28.55 -13.54 -3.85
C LYS A 144 -27.26 -13.02 -4.45
N LYS A 145 -27.39 -12.49 -5.66
CA LYS A 145 -26.30 -11.85 -6.39
C LYS A 145 -25.90 -10.56 -5.67
N CYS A 146 -24.61 -10.38 -5.45
CA CYS A 146 -24.06 -9.19 -4.82
C CYS A 146 -23.94 -8.06 -5.83
N ARG A 147 -24.43 -6.87 -5.47
CA ARG A 147 -24.29 -5.64 -6.26
C ARG A 147 -23.51 -4.62 -5.45
N PHE A 148 -22.42 -4.12 -6.01
CA PHE A 148 -21.54 -3.16 -5.36
C PHE A 148 -21.77 -1.81 -6.01
N SER A 149 -22.57 -0.96 -5.36
CA SER A 149 -22.79 0.40 -5.88
C SER A 149 -21.63 1.29 -5.47
N SER A 150 -20.94 1.89 -6.44
CA SER A 150 -20.02 2.99 -6.14
C SER A 150 -20.78 4.13 -5.47
N LEU A 151 -20.25 4.64 -4.34
CA LEU A 151 -20.81 5.76 -3.59
C LEU A 151 -20.88 7.08 -4.40
N LYS A 152 -20.38 7.11 -5.64
CA LYS A 152 -20.45 8.26 -6.56
C LYS A 152 -21.78 8.40 -7.33
N GLN A 153 -22.73 7.47 -7.22
CA GLN A 153 -24.06 7.63 -7.83
C GLN A 153 -25.15 7.83 -6.78
N LYS A 154 -25.33 9.11 -6.39
CA LYS A 154 -26.59 9.59 -5.82
C LYS A 154 -27.46 10.03 -7.00
N THR A 155 -28.23 9.11 -7.58
CA THR A 155 -29.33 9.44 -8.51
C THR A 155 -30.66 9.02 -7.89
N PRO A 156 -31.73 9.81 -8.06
CA PRO A 156 -32.97 9.64 -7.33
C PRO A 156 -33.74 8.39 -7.79
N PHE A 157 -34.33 7.74 -6.79
CA PHE A 157 -35.41 6.74 -6.78
C PHE A 157 -36.03 6.31 -8.13
N SER A 158 -35.97 5.01 -8.45
CA SER A 158 -37.02 4.32 -9.21
C SER A 158 -37.17 2.86 -8.77
N THR A 159 -38.33 2.63 -8.18
CA THR A 159 -39.08 1.43 -7.84
C THR A 159 -38.93 0.25 -8.83
N SER A 160 -37.93 -0.62 -8.65
CA SER A 160 -37.99 -2.05 -9.03
C SER A 160 -36.76 -2.81 -8.50
N GLU A 161 -36.92 -4.10 -8.21
CA GLU A 161 -35.89 -5.07 -7.83
C GLU A 161 -35.42 -5.14 -6.37
N LYS A 162 -36.28 -5.74 -5.53
CA LYS A 162 -35.95 -6.40 -4.25
C LYS A 162 -35.01 -7.63 -4.39
N LYS A 163 -34.14 -7.70 -5.40
CA LYS A 163 -33.38 -8.91 -5.77
C LYS A 163 -31.89 -8.89 -5.46
N TYR A 164 -31.33 -7.77 -4.99
CA TYR A 164 -29.88 -7.63 -4.82
C TYR A 164 -29.51 -7.19 -3.41
N LEU A 165 -28.48 -7.85 -2.85
CA LEU A 165 -27.81 -7.37 -1.65
C LEU A 165 -26.80 -6.31 -2.08
N LYS A 166 -26.97 -5.11 -1.52
CA LYS A 166 -26.10 -3.96 -1.75
C LYS A 166 -24.96 -4.02 -0.72
N LEU A 167 -23.75 -4.26 -1.19
CA LEU A 167 -22.51 -4.31 -0.38
C LEU A 167 -21.67 -3.03 -0.60
#